data_AF-A0A2W4NCF5-F1
#
_entry.id   AF-A0A2W4NCF5-F1
#
_cell.length_a   1.000
_cell.length_b   1.000
_cell.length_c   1.000
_cell.angle_alpha   90.00
_cell.angle_beta   90.00
_cell.angle_gamma   90.00
#
_symmetry.space_group_name_H-M   'P 1'
#
loop_
_entity.id
_entity.type
_entity.pdbx_description
1 polymer ?
#
loop_
_entity_poly.entity_id
_entity_poly.type
_entity_poly.pdbx_seq_one_letter_code
_entity_poly.pdbx_strand_id
1 'polypeptide(L)'
;PKRGGAKLGAFACERGREPKRDEAGLATVALGARAPKREDAGRAAFTLDGPREPKHDATALESTRPPPARPVVAVTAVVETFGEAEGALFDEDDSLARRALESTCASIWSSLPRHEQHPWPKLARAAAPRFTILPVLRHFAPYDCSLFSIERLAAALDLVYGRTRRPPREPVVLVIGSYLGECLRQAYGGDWIGGSYDPASATVNASGLSVAPCERVARRIARIEPLVFEPPARLHPGADPFGNTVPLSIGPPSPWDPEPWPSWQRLLEVGRLLPGSVVGLYCRNVLERELDFSPASLAALDRYVALLAPERAPPDPSGPWVRRAALLLGAYVAELLVHHLGARVRTVTRADGPEAYQLELRDGTTALPVARVFDRLAGRRITTLTDYVTRLAEGRALSSYPAPG
;
A
#
# COMPACT_ATOMS: atom_id res chain seq x y z
N PRO A 1 55.86 -18.55 23.17
CA PRO A 1 56.36 -17.67 24.25
C PRO A 1 56.81 -16.30 23.72
N LYS A 2 55.90 -15.32 23.65
CA LYS A 2 56.23 -13.90 23.48
C LYS A 2 55.33 -13.09 24.41
N ARG A 3 55.94 -12.56 25.48
CA ARG A 3 55.42 -11.49 26.34
C ARG A 3 55.19 -10.25 25.44
N GLY A 4 54.15 -9.44 25.54
CA GLY A 4 53.44 -8.96 26.72
C GLY A 4 53.91 -7.53 27.02
N GLY A 5 53.02 -6.53 26.92
CA GLY A 5 53.31 -5.17 27.39
C GLY A 5 52.55 -4.05 26.67
N ALA A 6 51.42 -3.64 27.24
CA ALA A 6 50.66 -2.45 26.88
C ALA A 6 51.15 -1.20 27.64
N LYS A 7 50.96 0.01 27.08
CA LYS A 7 50.11 1.10 27.62
C LYS A 7 50.47 2.51 27.06
N LEU A 8 49.40 3.18 26.59
CA LEU A 8 48.97 4.57 26.81
C LEU A 8 49.98 5.74 26.75
N GLY A 9 49.68 6.67 25.82
CA GLY A 9 49.33 8.06 26.19
C GLY A 9 50.33 9.15 25.81
N ALA A 10 49.99 10.00 24.83
CA ALA A 10 50.36 11.41 24.82
C ALA A 10 49.44 12.20 23.86
N PHE A 11 48.75 13.19 24.43
CA PHE A 11 48.08 14.28 23.73
C PHE A 11 49.11 15.17 23.02
N ALA A 12 48.82 15.60 21.79
CA ALA A 12 49.41 16.79 21.20
C ALA A 12 48.35 17.51 20.36
N CYS A 13 48.06 18.75 20.76
CA CYS A 13 47.32 19.73 19.99
C CYS A 13 48.11 20.11 18.72
N GLU A 14 47.49 20.04 17.56
CA GLU A 14 47.87 20.88 16.42
C GLU A 14 46.66 21.56 15.80
N ARG A 15 46.84 22.87 15.62
CA ARG A 15 45.89 23.84 15.09
C ARG A 15 45.87 23.79 13.57
N GLY A 16 44.68 24.01 13.02
CA GLY A 16 44.51 24.87 11.85
C GLY A 16 44.52 24.18 10.48
N ARG A 17 43.33 24.11 9.87
CA ARG A 17 43.02 24.78 8.59
C ARG A 17 41.58 24.50 8.19
N GLU A 18 40.76 25.56 8.18
CA GLU A 18 39.45 25.61 7.53
C GLU A 18 39.60 25.46 6.01
N PRO A 19 38.66 24.81 5.32
CA PRO A 19 38.36 25.11 3.93
C PRO A 19 37.18 26.09 3.84
N LYS A 20 37.41 27.10 3.01
CA LYS A 20 36.56 28.25 2.70
C LYS A 20 35.17 27.85 2.19
N ARG A 21 34.16 28.56 2.70
CA ARG A 21 32.88 28.79 2.04
C ARG A 21 33.06 29.81 0.91
N ASP A 22 32.23 29.64 -0.13
CA ASP A 22 31.88 30.49 -1.28
C ASP A 22 31.86 29.52 -2.48
N GLU A 23 30.77 29.19 -3.17
CA GLU A 23 29.61 29.96 -3.61
C GLU A 23 28.41 28.99 -3.78
N ALA A 24 27.22 29.39 -3.31
CA ALA A 24 25.93 28.91 -3.83
C ALA A 24 24.84 29.86 -3.35
N GLY A 25 24.73 31.00 -4.05
CA GLY A 25 23.56 31.86 -3.96
C GLY A 25 22.39 31.29 -4.77
N LEU A 26 21.19 31.57 -4.27
CA LEU A 26 19.89 31.54 -4.95
C LEU A 26 19.14 30.21 -5.03
N ALA A 27 18.34 29.91 -3.99
CA ALA A 27 16.88 29.74 -4.12
C ALA A 27 16.25 29.44 -2.75
N THR A 28 16.02 30.48 -1.94
CA THR A 28 15.17 30.39 -0.75
C THR A 28 13.95 31.26 -0.98
N VAL A 29 12.86 30.68 -1.50
CA VAL A 29 11.53 31.29 -1.48
C VAL A 29 10.50 30.25 -1.05
N ALA A 30 10.01 30.44 0.18
CA ALA A 30 8.69 30.08 0.68
C ALA A 30 8.25 28.60 0.70
N LEU A 31 8.82 27.81 1.62
CA LEU A 31 8.05 26.75 2.28
C LEU A 31 7.32 27.37 3.48
N GLY A 32 6.07 27.76 3.24
CA GLY A 32 5.17 28.32 4.24
C GLY A 32 4.89 27.34 5.38
N ALA A 33 5.44 27.68 6.54
CA ALA A 33 5.08 27.29 7.89
C ALA A 33 3.78 26.47 8.10
N ARG A 34 3.93 25.26 8.63
CA ARG A 34 3.19 24.73 9.79
C ARG A 34 3.81 23.40 10.24
N ALA A 35 4.91 23.47 10.99
CA ALA A 35 5.32 22.37 11.85
C ALA A 35 4.78 22.66 13.26
N PRO A 36 3.82 21.88 13.79
CA PRO A 36 3.49 21.98 15.21
C PRO A 36 4.69 21.44 16.02
N LYS A 37 4.91 22.04 17.19
CA LYS A 37 5.98 21.64 18.11
C LYS A 37 5.86 20.14 18.44
N ARG A 38 7.01 19.44 18.46
CA ARG A 38 7.15 17.98 18.64
C ARG A 38 6.42 17.39 19.87
N GLU A 39 6.05 18.20 20.86
CA GLU A 39 5.34 17.76 22.07
C GLU A 39 3.81 17.72 21.91
N ASP A 40 3.23 18.56 21.04
CA ASP A 40 1.78 18.61 20.81
C ASP A 40 1.30 17.56 19.79
N ALA A 41 2.23 17.01 18.99
CA ALA A 41 1.95 15.94 18.03
C ALA A 41 1.58 14.60 18.70
N GLY A 42 1.94 14.38 19.97
CA GLY A 42 1.68 13.11 20.66
C GLY A 42 0.22 12.87 21.06
N ARG A 43 -0.58 13.94 21.26
CA ARG A 43 -1.96 13.83 21.78
C ARG A 43 -3.06 13.85 20.72
N ALA A 44 -2.79 14.31 19.51
CA ALA A 44 -3.78 14.40 18.44
C ALA A 44 -3.61 13.33 17.32
N ALA A 45 -2.58 12.48 17.41
CA ALA A 45 -2.06 11.74 16.26
C ALA A 45 -2.62 10.33 16.00
N PHE A 46 -3.45 9.73 16.88
CA PHE A 46 -3.58 8.27 16.82
C PHE A 46 -4.97 7.64 17.01
N THR A 47 -6.06 8.39 16.87
CA THR A 47 -7.27 7.72 16.39
C THR A 47 -7.06 7.44 14.90
N LEU A 48 -6.90 6.16 14.53
CA LEU A 48 -7.25 5.66 13.20
C LEU A 48 -8.77 5.72 13.06
N ASP A 49 -9.35 6.90 13.30
CA ASP A 49 -10.70 7.17 12.84
C ASP A 49 -10.55 7.22 11.33
N GLY A 50 -11.14 6.22 10.65
CA GLY A 50 -11.34 6.27 9.21
C GLY A 50 -11.91 7.64 8.82
N PRO A 51 -11.69 8.08 7.57
CA PRO A 51 -12.11 9.41 7.14
C PRO A 51 -13.56 9.65 7.57
N ARG A 52 -13.78 10.63 8.46
CA ARG A 52 -15.12 11.16 8.72
C ARG A 52 -15.66 11.54 7.36
N GLU A 53 -16.74 10.88 6.96
CA GLU A 53 -17.44 11.16 5.72
C GLU A 53 -17.56 12.69 5.55
N PRO A 54 -16.94 13.29 4.52
CA PRO A 54 -17.55 14.50 4.01
C PRO A 54 -18.93 14.07 3.53
N LYS A 55 -19.98 14.57 4.19
CA LYS A 55 -21.35 14.51 3.70
C LYS A 55 -21.43 15.31 2.39
N HIS A 56 -20.86 14.76 1.34
CA HIS A 56 -21.22 15.12 -0.01
C HIS A 56 -22.25 14.09 -0.42
N ASP A 57 -23.50 14.51 -0.30
CA ASP A 57 -24.65 13.92 -0.96
C ASP A 57 -24.30 13.72 -2.44
N ALA A 58 -23.86 12.51 -2.80
CA ALA A 58 -23.57 12.09 -4.18
C ALA A 58 -24.87 11.84 -4.99
N THR A 59 -25.96 12.54 -4.64
CA THR A 59 -27.30 12.39 -5.21
C THR A 59 -27.50 13.16 -6.52
N ALA A 60 -26.47 13.78 -7.09
CA ALA A 60 -26.61 14.64 -8.27
C ALA A 60 -25.82 14.14 -9.49
N LEU A 61 -26.00 12.87 -9.87
CA LEU A 61 -25.70 12.40 -11.21
C LEU A 61 -26.61 11.22 -11.56
N GLU A 62 -27.92 11.41 -11.42
CA GLU A 62 -28.92 10.49 -11.99
C GLU A 62 -28.84 10.59 -13.52
N SER A 63 -27.99 9.74 -14.09
CA SER A 63 -28.02 9.41 -15.50
C SER A 63 -29.41 8.86 -15.84
N THR A 64 -30.15 9.56 -16.71
CA THR A 64 -31.41 9.10 -17.31
C THR A 64 -31.23 7.90 -18.25
N ARG A 65 -29.99 7.46 -18.49
CA ARG A 65 -29.69 6.22 -19.19
C ARG A 65 -29.87 5.03 -18.23
N PRO A 66 -30.51 3.93 -18.66
CA PRO A 66 -30.54 2.70 -17.89
C PRO A 66 -29.11 2.31 -17.50
N PRO A 67 -28.88 1.82 -16.28
CA PRO A 67 -27.56 1.40 -15.86
C PRO A 67 -27.02 0.42 -16.90
N PRO A 68 -25.78 0.58 -17.37
CA PRO A 68 -25.19 -0.36 -18.30
C PRO A 68 -25.30 -1.77 -17.71
N ALA A 69 -25.58 -2.76 -18.57
CA ALA A 69 -25.58 -4.15 -18.14
C ALA A 69 -24.26 -4.43 -17.43
N ARG A 70 -24.33 -5.02 -16.23
CA ARG A 70 -23.15 -5.37 -15.46
C ARG A 70 -22.19 -6.17 -16.35
N PRO A 71 -20.90 -5.81 -16.41
CA PRO A 71 -19.95 -6.59 -17.17
C PRO A 71 -19.85 -7.97 -16.54
N VAL A 72 -20.18 -8.99 -17.33
CA VAL A 72 -19.98 -10.38 -16.93
C VAL A 72 -18.49 -10.67 -17.08
N VAL A 73 -17.78 -10.70 -15.95
CA VAL A 73 -16.36 -11.04 -15.90
C VAL A 73 -16.22 -12.56 -15.87
N ALA A 74 -15.64 -13.13 -16.92
CA ALA A 74 -15.38 -14.57 -16.98
C ALA A 74 -14.18 -14.94 -16.08
N VAL A 75 -14.33 -16.01 -15.28
CA VAL A 75 -13.26 -16.53 -14.41
C VAL A 75 -11.99 -16.84 -15.22
N THR A 76 -12.12 -17.39 -16.43
CA THR A 76 -10.99 -17.70 -17.31
C THR A 76 -10.16 -16.46 -17.64
N ALA A 77 -10.80 -15.33 -17.94
CA ALA A 77 -10.11 -14.07 -18.23
C ALA A 77 -9.39 -13.51 -16.99
N VAL A 78 -9.97 -13.70 -15.80
CA VAL A 78 -9.32 -13.35 -14.51
C VAL A 78 -8.08 -14.22 -14.30
N VAL A 79 -8.17 -15.53 -14.57
CA VAL A 79 -7.02 -16.45 -14.47
C VAL A 79 -5.91 -16.06 -15.45
N GLU A 80 -6.25 -15.78 -16.71
CA GLU A 80 -5.28 -15.40 -17.73
C GLU A 80 -4.57 -14.08 -17.40
N THR A 81 -5.26 -13.13 -16.77
CA THR A 81 -4.72 -11.80 -16.47
C THR A 81 -4.02 -11.73 -15.12
N PHE A 82 -4.64 -12.27 -14.07
CA PHE A 82 -4.18 -12.14 -12.69
C PHE A 82 -3.61 -13.45 -12.11
N GLY A 83 -3.83 -14.59 -12.76
CA GLY A 83 -3.32 -15.89 -12.33
C GLY A 83 -4.34 -16.74 -11.58
N GLU A 84 -4.03 -18.03 -11.46
CA GLU A 84 -4.92 -19.06 -10.93
C GLU A 84 -5.43 -18.76 -9.51
N ALA A 85 -4.55 -18.29 -8.63
CA ALA A 85 -4.93 -18.03 -7.24
C ALA A 85 -5.98 -16.90 -7.12
N GLU A 86 -5.94 -15.90 -8.01
CA GLU A 86 -6.94 -14.83 -8.01
C GLU A 86 -8.23 -15.26 -8.70
N GLY A 87 -8.14 -16.02 -9.79
CA GLY A 87 -9.32 -16.60 -10.43
C GLY A 87 -10.10 -17.55 -9.52
N ALA A 88 -9.41 -18.42 -8.78
CA ALA A 88 -10.04 -19.28 -7.78
C ALA A 88 -10.69 -18.45 -6.66
N LEU A 89 -10.01 -17.40 -6.17
CA LEU A 89 -10.56 -16.54 -5.14
C LEU A 89 -11.83 -15.80 -5.60
N PHE A 90 -11.85 -15.39 -6.88
CA PHE A 90 -13.02 -14.81 -7.55
C PHE A 90 -14.17 -15.80 -7.65
N ASP A 91 -13.89 -17.07 -7.94
CA ASP A 91 -14.81 -18.21 -7.91
C ASP A 91 -15.07 -18.77 -6.50
N GLU A 92 -14.84 -17.94 -5.49
CA GLU A 92 -15.10 -18.21 -4.09
C GLU A 92 -14.25 -19.30 -3.40
N ASP A 93 -13.20 -19.81 -4.07
CA ASP A 93 -12.23 -20.74 -3.49
C ASP A 93 -10.96 -20.04 -2.98
N ASP A 94 -10.83 -19.92 -1.65
CA ASP A 94 -9.63 -19.38 -1.00
C ASP A 94 -8.42 -20.34 -0.97
N SER A 95 -8.59 -21.59 -1.41
CA SER A 95 -7.62 -22.66 -1.15
C SER A 95 -6.25 -22.40 -1.79
N LEU A 96 -6.19 -21.89 -3.02
CA LEU A 96 -4.92 -21.59 -3.71
C LEU A 96 -4.20 -20.40 -3.08
N ALA A 97 -4.91 -19.31 -2.78
CA ALA A 97 -4.33 -18.14 -2.14
C ALA A 97 -3.77 -18.49 -0.75
N ARG A 98 -4.53 -19.25 0.04
CA ARG A 98 -4.09 -19.73 1.36
C ARG A 98 -2.89 -20.66 1.25
N ARG A 99 -2.92 -21.66 0.35
CA ARG A 99 -1.78 -22.57 0.14
C ARG A 99 -0.51 -21.82 -0.24
N ALA A 100 -0.62 -20.81 -1.10
CA ALA A 100 0.52 -19.97 -1.49
C ALA A 100 1.12 -19.21 -0.30
N LEU A 101 0.27 -18.60 0.55
CA LEU A 101 0.70 -17.93 1.77
C LEU A 101 1.31 -18.90 2.79
N GLU A 102 0.64 -20.02 3.08
CA GLU A 102 1.13 -21.04 4.02
C GLU A 102 2.49 -21.61 3.58
N SER A 103 2.64 -21.93 2.29
CA SER A 103 3.89 -22.44 1.73
C SER A 103 5.02 -21.41 1.82
N THR A 104 4.71 -20.14 1.52
CA THR A 104 5.67 -19.04 1.61
C THR A 104 6.14 -18.82 3.04
N CYS A 105 5.22 -18.78 4.01
CA CYS A 105 5.56 -18.69 5.42
C CYS A 105 6.37 -19.89 5.91
N ALA A 106 6.02 -21.11 5.50
CA ALA A 106 6.79 -22.31 5.83
C ALA A 106 8.21 -22.27 5.24
N SER A 107 8.37 -21.77 4.00
CA SER A 107 9.67 -21.60 3.36
C SER A 107 10.54 -20.56 4.10
N ILE A 108 9.99 -19.38 4.40
CA ILE A 108 10.69 -18.35 5.20
C ILE A 108 11.13 -18.93 6.54
N TRP A 109 10.21 -19.60 7.24
CA TRP A 109 10.46 -20.24 8.52
C TRP A 109 11.63 -21.24 8.44
N SER A 110 11.58 -22.14 7.45
CA SER A 110 12.59 -23.19 7.26
C SER A 110 13.99 -22.67 6.91
N SER A 111 14.09 -21.44 6.38
CA SER A 111 15.34 -20.84 5.92
C SER A 111 16.19 -20.25 7.05
N LEU A 112 15.63 -20.10 8.25
CA LEU A 112 16.34 -19.48 9.37
C LEU A 112 17.10 -20.48 10.24
N PRO A 113 18.28 -20.08 10.77
CA PRO A 113 19.04 -20.93 11.68
C PRO A 113 18.28 -21.19 12.99
N ARG A 114 18.15 -22.46 13.39
CA ARG A 114 17.42 -22.86 14.62
C ARG A 114 18.03 -22.36 15.94
N HIS A 115 19.24 -21.79 15.91
CA HIS A 115 19.96 -21.31 17.10
C HIS A 115 19.95 -19.78 17.25
N GLU A 116 19.11 -19.09 16.48
CA GLU A 116 18.97 -17.64 16.52
C GLU A 116 18.30 -17.17 17.82
N GLN A 117 18.97 -16.33 18.61
CA GLN A 117 18.45 -15.83 19.90
C GLN A 117 17.31 -14.81 19.73
N HIS A 118 17.28 -14.06 18.62
CA HIS A 118 16.26 -13.04 18.32
C HIS A 118 15.80 -13.11 16.86
N PRO A 119 14.97 -14.11 16.49
CA PRO A 119 14.63 -14.37 15.10
C PRO A 119 13.60 -13.40 14.51
N TRP A 120 12.83 -12.70 15.35
CA TRP A 120 11.64 -11.95 14.94
C TRP A 120 11.92 -10.84 13.92
N PRO A 121 12.92 -9.94 14.11
CA PRO A 121 13.23 -8.94 13.10
C PRO A 121 13.73 -9.53 11.78
N LYS A 122 14.42 -10.69 11.83
CA LYS A 122 14.91 -11.39 10.63
C LYS A 122 13.74 -12.02 9.85
N LEU A 123 12.79 -12.65 10.55
CA LEU A 123 11.55 -13.17 9.97
C LEU A 123 10.77 -12.06 9.27
N ALA A 124 10.59 -10.92 9.94
CA ALA A 124 9.89 -9.76 9.38
C ALA A 124 10.55 -9.24 8.09
N ARG A 125 11.87 -9.05 8.12
CA ARG A 125 12.65 -8.62 6.94
C ARG A 125 12.60 -9.62 5.79
N ALA A 126 12.56 -10.92 6.08
CA ALA A 126 12.39 -11.96 5.06
C ALA A 126 10.96 -12.00 4.49
N ALA A 127 9.95 -11.67 5.31
CA ALA A 127 8.55 -11.65 4.92
C ALA A 127 8.20 -10.47 4.00
N ALA A 128 8.69 -9.27 4.31
CA ALA A 128 8.43 -8.02 3.58
C ALA A 128 8.49 -8.13 2.03
N PRO A 129 9.62 -8.57 1.42
CA PRO A 129 9.68 -8.71 -0.04
C PRO A 129 8.79 -9.84 -0.56
N ARG A 130 8.55 -10.90 0.22
CA ARG A 130 7.70 -12.02 -0.18
C ARG A 130 6.23 -11.64 -0.22
N PHE A 131 5.75 -10.90 0.78
CA PHE A 131 4.39 -10.36 0.80
C PHE A 131 4.15 -9.39 -0.36
N THR A 132 5.17 -8.63 -0.75
CA THR A 132 5.09 -7.70 -1.89
C THR A 132 4.85 -8.41 -3.23
N ILE A 133 5.28 -9.67 -3.39
CA ILE A 133 5.13 -10.42 -4.65
C ILE A 133 4.08 -11.53 -4.63
N LEU A 134 3.64 -11.96 -3.46
CA LEU A 134 2.72 -13.08 -3.30
C LEU A 134 1.34 -12.76 -3.92
N PRO A 135 0.67 -13.73 -4.56
CA PRO A 135 -0.71 -13.54 -5.01
C PRO A 135 -1.61 -13.02 -3.88
N VAL A 136 -2.62 -12.22 -4.23
CA VAL A 136 -3.45 -11.45 -3.28
C VAL A 136 -2.69 -10.33 -2.57
N LEU A 137 -1.65 -10.65 -1.80
CA LEU A 137 -0.94 -9.67 -0.97
C LEU A 137 -0.31 -8.56 -1.82
N ARG A 138 0.24 -8.88 -3.02
CA ARG A 138 0.86 -7.93 -3.95
C ARG A 138 -0.02 -6.73 -4.34
N HIS A 139 -1.35 -6.85 -4.23
CA HIS A 139 -2.25 -5.74 -4.52
C HIS A 139 -2.21 -4.68 -3.42
N PHE A 140 -1.96 -5.10 -2.18
CA PHE A 140 -1.82 -4.22 -1.02
C PHE A 140 -0.36 -3.86 -0.72
N ALA A 141 0.56 -4.03 -1.67
CA ALA A 141 1.93 -3.55 -1.52
C ALA A 141 1.96 -2.00 -1.42
N PRO A 142 2.95 -1.40 -0.73
CA PRO A 142 4.17 -2.01 -0.22
C PRO A 142 4.03 -2.61 1.19
N TYR A 143 4.89 -3.60 1.50
CA TYR A 143 5.05 -4.20 2.82
C TYR A 143 6.40 -3.83 3.44
N ASP A 144 6.55 -2.59 3.85
CA ASP A 144 7.80 -1.94 4.28
C ASP A 144 8.08 -1.99 5.80
N CYS A 145 7.25 -2.71 6.56
CA CYS A 145 7.23 -2.73 8.03
C CYS A 145 6.84 -1.39 8.67
N SER A 146 6.17 -0.49 7.95
CA SER A 146 5.53 0.68 8.56
C SER A 146 4.24 0.31 9.31
N LEU A 147 3.71 1.23 10.13
CA LEU A 147 2.36 1.08 10.70
C LEU A 147 1.30 0.90 9.63
N PHE A 148 1.44 1.58 8.49
CA PHE A 148 0.48 1.51 7.38
C PHE A 148 0.42 0.12 6.76
N SER A 149 1.51 -0.65 6.82
CA SER A 149 1.54 -2.04 6.38
C SER A 149 0.65 -2.97 7.21
N ILE A 150 0.25 -2.57 8.44
CA ILE A 150 -0.64 -3.38 9.29
C ILE A 150 -2.05 -3.45 8.68
N GLU A 151 -2.60 -2.33 8.23
CA GLU A 151 -3.93 -2.29 7.61
C GLU A 151 -3.93 -3.02 6.26
N ARG A 152 -2.88 -2.85 5.46
CA ARG A 152 -2.68 -3.57 4.18
C ARG A 152 -2.64 -5.08 4.40
N LEU A 153 -1.90 -5.52 5.41
CA LEU A 153 -1.85 -6.92 5.82
C LEU A 153 -3.23 -7.41 6.32
N ALA A 154 -3.94 -6.61 7.12
CA ALA A 154 -5.26 -6.96 7.62
C ALA A 154 -6.27 -7.16 6.48
N ALA A 155 -6.26 -6.28 5.46
CA ALA A 155 -7.08 -6.37 4.26
C ALA A 155 -6.77 -7.63 3.43
N ALA A 156 -5.48 -7.96 3.26
CA ALA A 156 -5.08 -9.18 2.58
C ALA A 156 -5.55 -10.44 3.35
N LEU A 157 -5.46 -10.43 4.69
CA LEU A 157 -5.91 -11.53 5.53
C LEU A 157 -7.43 -11.71 5.50
N ASP A 158 -8.22 -10.64 5.40
CA ASP A 158 -9.68 -10.75 5.21
C ASP A 158 -10.03 -11.52 3.93
N LEU A 159 -9.28 -11.30 2.86
CA LEU A 159 -9.51 -12.01 1.61
C LEU A 159 -9.04 -13.47 1.66
N VAL A 160 -7.87 -13.73 2.25
CA VAL A 160 -7.27 -15.08 2.26
C VAL A 160 -7.91 -16.00 3.31
N TYR A 161 -8.29 -15.46 4.47
CA TYR A 161 -8.80 -16.24 5.60
C TYR A 161 -10.21 -15.86 6.04
N GLY A 162 -10.80 -14.75 5.58
CA GLY A 162 -12.09 -14.27 6.09
C GLY A 162 -13.27 -15.22 5.86
N ARG A 163 -13.19 -16.11 4.86
CA ARG A 163 -14.22 -17.14 4.59
C ARG A 163 -14.04 -18.40 5.44
N THR A 164 -12.81 -18.74 5.82
CA THR A 164 -12.49 -20.03 6.44
C THR A 164 -12.02 -19.87 7.88
N ARG A 165 -12.83 -20.34 8.84
CA ARG A 165 -12.48 -20.36 10.28
C ARG A 165 -11.62 -21.56 10.69
N ARG A 166 -10.49 -21.76 10.00
CA ARG A 166 -9.51 -22.79 10.38
C ARG A 166 -8.38 -22.16 11.18
N PRO A 167 -7.86 -22.87 12.19
CA PRO A 167 -6.68 -22.38 12.90
C PRO A 167 -5.51 -22.25 11.90
N PRO A 168 -4.75 -21.14 11.95
CA PRO A 168 -3.59 -20.97 11.08
C PRO A 168 -2.52 -21.99 11.43
N ARG A 169 -1.74 -22.39 10.42
CA ARG A 169 -0.53 -23.17 10.64
C ARG A 169 0.50 -22.33 11.39
N GLU A 170 1.28 -22.97 12.25
CA GLU A 170 2.29 -22.31 13.08
C GLU A 170 3.26 -21.40 12.29
N PRO A 171 3.81 -21.79 11.12
CA PRO A 171 4.67 -20.89 10.35
C PRO A 171 3.98 -19.59 9.89
N VAL A 172 2.67 -19.63 9.62
CA VAL A 172 1.89 -18.43 9.27
C VAL A 172 1.84 -17.49 10.46
N VAL A 173 1.50 -18.02 11.64
CA VAL A 173 1.44 -17.25 12.89
C VAL A 173 2.78 -16.61 13.20
N LEU A 174 3.88 -17.38 13.10
CA LEU A 174 5.22 -16.91 13.40
C LEU A 174 5.69 -15.84 12.41
N VAL A 175 5.56 -16.06 11.10
CA VAL A 175 6.05 -15.12 10.08
C VAL A 175 5.24 -13.84 10.07
N ILE A 176 3.90 -13.94 10.04
CA ILE A 176 3.02 -12.77 10.04
C ILE A 176 3.09 -12.05 11.39
N GLY A 177 3.14 -12.79 12.51
CA GLY A 177 3.33 -12.22 13.85
C GLY A 177 4.65 -11.46 13.97
N SER A 178 5.74 -12.01 13.44
CA SER A 178 7.03 -11.31 13.36
C SER A 178 6.93 -10.02 12.56
N TYR A 179 6.29 -10.08 11.39
CA TYR A 179 6.10 -8.91 10.52
C TYR A 179 5.30 -7.81 11.24
N LEU A 180 4.14 -8.18 11.80
CA LEU A 180 3.29 -7.28 12.59
C LEU A 180 4.03 -6.67 13.78
N GLY A 181 4.74 -7.49 14.54
CA GLY A 181 5.50 -7.02 15.69
C GLY A 181 6.63 -6.09 15.29
N GLU A 182 7.29 -6.33 14.17
CA GLU A 182 8.32 -5.44 13.66
C GLU A 182 7.73 -4.09 13.22
N CYS A 183 6.53 -4.07 12.63
CA CYS A 183 5.81 -2.82 12.36
C CYS A 183 5.61 -2.00 13.65
N LEU A 184 5.09 -2.64 14.70
CA LEU A 184 4.83 -1.99 15.98
C LEU A 184 6.12 -1.53 16.66
N ARG A 185 7.15 -2.38 16.66
CA ARG A 185 8.43 -2.13 17.33
C ARG A 185 9.14 -0.91 16.73
N GLN A 186 9.17 -0.81 15.41
CA GLN A 186 9.80 0.31 14.73
C GLN A 186 9.00 1.60 14.91
N ALA A 187 7.69 1.51 14.76
CA ALA A 187 6.82 2.66 14.83
C ALA A 187 6.77 3.33 16.20
N TYR A 188 6.86 2.53 17.26
CA TYR A 188 6.75 3.01 18.63
C TYR A 188 8.07 3.00 19.40
N GLY A 189 9.15 2.50 18.77
CA GLY A 189 10.51 2.44 19.31
C GLY A 189 10.61 1.54 20.54
N GLY A 190 10.56 0.22 20.33
CA GLY A 190 10.62 -0.78 21.40
C GLY A 190 11.55 -1.96 21.11
N ASP A 191 11.44 -2.98 21.96
CA ASP A 191 12.24 -4.19 21.93
C ASP A 191 11.37 -5.45 21.87
N TRP A 192 11.91 -6.51 21.27
CA TRP A 192 11.34 -7.84 21.37
C TRP A 192 11.73 -8.48 22.72
N ILE A 193 10.73 -8.97 23.43
CA ILE A 193 10.84 -9.76 24.66
C ILE A 193 10.35 -11.17 24.36
N GLY A 194 10.97 -12.19 24.96
CA GLY A 194 10.61 -13.60 24.78
C GLY A 194 11.76 -14.45 24.26
N GLY A 195 11.65 -15.77 24.46
CA GLY A 195 12.66 -16.74 24.07
C GLY A 195 12.67 -17.03 22.56
N SER A 196 13.63 -17.85 22.13
CA SER A 196 13.74 -18.25 20.72
C SER A 196 12.50 -19.01 20.28
N TYR A 197 11.82 -18.50 19.25
CA TYR A 197 10.82 -19.22 18.45
C TYR A 197 9.52 -19.69 19.12
N ASP A 198 9.26 -19.36 20.39
CA ASP A 198 7.96 -19.61 21.02
C ASP A 198 6.99 -18.45 20.73
N PRO A 199 5.92 -18.66 19.92
CA PRO A 199 4.97 -17.61 19.59
C PRO A 199 4.22 -17.07 20.82
N ALA A 200 4.06 -17.85 21.89
CA ALA A 200 3.39 -17.39 23.11
C ALA A 200 4.26 -16.44 23.92
N SER A 201 5.59 -16.59 23.85
CA SER A 201 6.53 -15.70 24.54
C SER A 201 6.86 -14.43 23.76
N ALA A 202 6.65 -14.41 22.44
CA ALA A 202 7.04 -13.33 21.53
C ALA A 202 6.21 -12.06 21.77
N THR A 203 6.80 -11.08 22.45
CA THR A 203 6.16 -9.82 22.83
C THR A 203 6.98 -8.64 22.32
N VAL A 204 6.30 -7.59 21.83
CA VAL A 204 6.91 -6.29 21.55
C VAL A 204 6.56 -5.37 22.70
N ASN A 205 7.58 -4.85 23.38
CA ASN A 205 7.43 -3.88 24.45
C ASN A 205 7.99 -2.52 24.00
N ALA A 206 7.13 -1.51 24.00
CA ALA A 206 7.45 -0.12 23.69
C ALA A 206 6.84 0.80 24.77
N SER A 207 7.11 2.10 24.71
CA SER A 207 6.68 3.08 25.74
C SER A 207 5.17 3.06 26.03
N GLY A 208 4.73 2.24 26.99
CA GLY A 208 3.32 2.10 27.34
C GLY A 208 2.52 1.14 26.43
N LEU A 209 3.19 0.33 25.61
CA LEU A 209 2.57 -0.67 24.73
C LEU A 209 3.27 -2.02 24.92
N SER A 210 2.50 -3.07 25.25
CA SER A 210 2.97 -4.45 25.28
C SER A 210 2.02 -5.31 24.46
N VAL A 211 2.52 -5.88 23.37
CA VAL A 211 1.71 -6.63 22.40
C VAL A 211 2.36 -7.97 22.14
N ALA A 212 1.58 -9.06 22.21
CA ALA A 212 1.95 -10.40 21.73
C ALA A 212 1.51 -10.56 20.26
N PRO A 213 2.37 -10.30 19.26
CA PRO A 213 1.92 -10.14 17.87
C PRO A 213 1.47 -11.47 17.25
N CYS A 214 2.14 -12.57 17.59
CA CYS A 214 1.77 -13.91 17.14
C CYS A 214 0.37 -14.31 17.63
N GLU A 215 0.05 -14.03 18.90
CA GLU A 215 -1.28 -14.28 19.45
C GLU A 215 -2.36 -13.45 18.76
N ARG A 216 -2.07 -12.17 18.45
CA ARG A 216 -2.98 -11.29 17.70
C ARG A 216 -3.27 -11.81 16.31
N VAL A 217 -2.25 -12.30 15.59
CA VAL A 217 -2.42 -12.93 14.28
C VAL A 217 -3.22 -14.22 14.38
N ALA A 218 -2.94 -15.07 15.37
CA ALA A 218 -3.68 -16.30 15.58
C ALA A 218 -5.18 -16.01 15.83
N ARG A 219 -5.49 -15.01 16.67
CA ARG A 219 -6.87 -14.56 16.92
C ARG A 219 -7.51 -13.94 15.68
N ARG A 220 -6.79 -13.10 14.94
CA ARG A 220 -7.25 -12.53 13.66
C ARG A 220 -7.70 -13.63 12.70
N ILE A 221 -6.88 -14.66 12.50
CA ILE A 221 -7.20 -15.72 11.53
C ILE A 221 -8.30 -16.65 12.06
N ALA A 222 -8.20 -17.09 13.32
CA ALA A 222 -9.14 -18.06 13.88
C ALA A 222 -10.53 -17.46 14.19
N ARG A 223 -10.59 -16.17 14.53
CA ARG A 223 -11.80 -15.50 15.04
C ARG A 223 -12.19 -14.24 14.28
N ILE A 224 -11.43 -13.83 13.26
CA ILE A 224 -11.67 -12.61 12.48
C ILE A 224 -11.60 -11.35 13.37
N GLU A 225 -10.90 -11.42 14.51
CA GLU A 225 -10.69 -10.25 15.40
C GLU A 225 -9.84 -9.20 14.68
N PRO A 226 -10.20 -7.90 14.67
CA PRO A 226 -9.46 -6.89 13.92
C PRO A 226 -8.05 -6.64 14.50
N LEU A 227 -7.09 -6.30 13.63
CA LEU A 227 -5.73 -5.93 14.00
C LEU A 227 -5.65 -4.44 14.38
N VAL A 228 -6.34 -4.07 15.47
CA VAL A 228 -6.34 -2.69 16.00
C VAL A 228 -5.43 -2.61 17.22
N PHE A 229 -4.62 -1.56 17.26
CA PHE A 229 -3.68 -1.30 18.35
C PHE A 229 -3.92 0.10 18.90
N GLU A 230 -4.05 0.18 20.22
CA GLU A 230 -4.06 1.47 20.88
C GLU A 230 -2.64 2.06 20.82
N PRO A 231 -2.51 3.33 20.39
CA PRO A 231 -1.23 4.00 20.36
C PRO A 231 -0.70 4.22 21.77
N PRO A 232 0.64 4.20 21.96
CA PRO A 232 1.22 4.59 23.23
C PRO A 232 0.97 6.07 23.53
N ALA A 233 0.79 6.41 24.81
CA ALA A 233 0.61 7.80 25.24
C ALA A 233 1.81 8.70 24.93
N ARG A 234 3.00 8.11 24.75
CA ARG A 234 4.24 8.79 24.37
C ARG A 234 5.06 7.89 23.45
N LEU A 235 5.58 8.47 22.36
CA LEU A 235 6.52 7.77 21.49
C LEU A 235 7.90 7.70 22.13
N HIS A 236 8.60 6.58 21.94
CA HIS A 236 10.00 6.46 22.34
C HIS A 236 10.89 7.36 21.46
N PRO A 237 12.05 7.88 21.95
CA PRO A 237 12.95 8.71 21.14
C PRO A 237 13.47 8.06 19.84
N GLY A 238 13.46 6.73 19.76
CA GLY A 238 13.83 5.96 18.56
C GLY A 238 12.64 5.48 17.71
N ALA A 239 11.43 5.98 17.99
CA ALA A 239 10.23 5.67 17.23
C ALA A 239 10.26 6.36 15.85
N ASP A 240 9.91 5.61 14.81
CA ASP A 240 9.70 6.16 13.46
C ASP A 240 8.36 5.67 12.90
N PRO A 241 7.23 6.27 13.33
CA PRO A 241 5.89 5.82 12.95
C PRO A 241 5.60 5.97 11.45
N PHE A 242 6.37 6.80 10.76
CA PHE A 242 6.22 7.10 9.34
C PHE A 242 7.35 6.52 8.49
N GLY A 243 8.39 5.96 9.10
CA GLY A 243 9.59 5.53 8.41
C GLY A 243 9.42 4.28 7.54
N ASN A 244 9.99 4.35 6.32
CA ASN A 244 10.24 3.17 5.49
C ASN A 244 11.55 2.53 5.95
N THR A 245 11.47 1.51 6.79
CA THR A 245 12.66 0.90 7.41
C THR A 245 13.21 -0.28 6.63
N VAL A 246 12.36 -0.98 5.86
CA VAL A 246 12.78 -2.01 4.93
C VAL A 246 12.79 -1.42 3.52
N PRO A 247 13.96 -1.04 2.97
CA PRO A 247 14.03 -0.63 1.58
C PRO A 247 13.60 -1.80 0.69
N LEU A 248 12.43 -1.68 0.09
CA LEU A 248 11.93 -2.66 -0.87
C LEU A 248 12.49 -2.32 -2.24
N SER A 249 13.49 -3.07 -2.68
CA SER A 249 14.01 -3.00 -4.06
C SER A 249 13.12 -3.74 -5.06
N ILE A 250 12.13 -4.50 -4.58
CA ILE A 250 11.27 -5.37 -5.39
C ILE A 250 9.88 -4.73 -5.50
N GLY A 251 9.41 -4.59 -6.73
CA GLY A 251 8.03 -4.20 -7.02
C GLY A 251 7.06 -5.37 -7.01
N PRO A 252 5.77 -5.14 -6.72
CA PRO A 252 4.74 -6.15 -6.95
C PRO A 252 4.65 -6.50 -8.45
N PRO A 253 4.52 -7.78 -8.83
CA PRO A 253 4.41 -8.19 -10.22
C PRO A 253 3.09 -7.72 -10.83
N SER A 254 3.11 -7.39 -12.11
CA SER A 254 1.99 -6.83 -12.87
C SER A 254 1.49 -7.81 -13.94
N PRO A 255 0.18 -7.79 -14.28
CA PRO A 255 -0.40 -8.56 -15.39
C PRO A 255 0.20 -8.28 -16.78
N TRP A 256 1.03 -7.26 -16.90
CA TRP A 256 1.64 -6.77 -18.12
C TRP A 256 3.17 -6.69 -17.98
N ASP A 257 3.76 -7.41 -17.01
CA ASP A 257 5.21 -7.57 -16.97
C ASP A 257 5.68 -8.31 -18.24
N PRO A 258 6.84 -7.95 -18.83
CA PRO A 258 7.85 -7.03 -18.30
C PRO A 258 7.67 -5.56 -18.70
N GLU A 259 6.60 -5.19 -19.40
CA GLU A 259 6.42 -3.80 -19.84
C GLU A 259 6.20 -2.86 -18.64
N PRO A 260 6.96 -1.75 -18.50
CA PRO A 260 6.68 -0.79 -17.42
C PRO A 260 5.37 -0.03 -17.65
N TRP A 261 4.99 0.14 -18.92
CA TRP A 261 3.82 0.87 -19.40
C TRP A 261 3.13 0.05 -20.51
N PRO A 262 2.00 -0.62 -20.23
CA PRO A 262 1.32 -1.46 -21.22
C PRO A 262 0.66 -0.65 -22.34
N SER A 263 0.32 -1.32 -23.44
CA SER A 263 -0.50 -0.73 -24.52
C SER A 263 -1.89 -0.34 -24.01
N TRP A 264 -2.54 0.60 -24.68
CA TRP A 264 -3.92 1.00 -24.36
C TRP A 264 -4.91 -0.16 -24.39
N GLN A 265 -4.78 -1.07 -25.36
CA GLN A 265 -5.65 -2.24 -25.46
C GLN A 265 -5.52 -3.13 -24.22
N ARG A 266 -4.29 -3.40 -23.78
CA ARG A 266 -4.01 -4.21 -22.59
C ARG A 266 -4.46 -3.48 -21.32
N LEU A 267 -4.26 -2.17 -21.23
CA LEU A 267 -4.71 -1.39 -20.09
C LEU A 267 -6.24 -1.46 -19.94
N LEU A 268 -6.98 -1.22 -21.01
CA LEU A 268 -8.45 -1.28 -21.03
C LEU A 268 -8.98 -2.69 -20.70
N GLU A 269 -8.33 -3.73 -21.22
CA GLU A 269 -8.63 -5.13 -20.85
C GLU A 269 -8.50 -5.35 -19.33
N VAL A 270 -7.39 -4.92 -18.74
CA VAL A 270 -7.19 -4.98 -17.28
C VAL A 270 -8.26 -4.18 -16.54
N GLY A 271 -8.62 -2.99 -17.03
CA GLY A 271 -9.66 -2.14 -16.44
C GLY A 271 -11.01 -2.85 -16.37
N ARG A 272 -11.40 -3.54 -17.45
CA ARG A 272 -12.64 -4.35 -17.51
C ARG A 272 -12.64 -5.54 -16.56
N LEU A 273 -11.47 -6.12 -16.31
CA LEU A 273 -11.31 -7.29 -15.43
C LEU A 273 -11.07 -6.93 -13.95
N LEU A 274 -10.81 -5.66 -13.63
CA LEU A 274 -10.54 -5.23 -12.25
C LEU A 274 -11.65 -5.62 -11.25
N PRO A 275 -12.96 -5.60 -11.57
CA PRO A 275 -14.01 -6.08 -10.68
C PRO A 275 -13.85 -7.54 -10.24
N GLY A 276 -13.24 -8.39 -11.09
CA GLY A 276 -12.95 -9.79 -10.78
C GLY A 276 -11.58 -10.01 -10.12
N SER A 277 -10.77 -8.95 -9.97
CA SER A 277 -9.47 -9.04 -9.31
C SER A 277 -9.58 -8.98 -7.78
N VAL A 278 -8.47 -9.19 -7.09
CA VAL A 278 -8.36 -8.99 -5.63
C VAL A 278 -8.81 -7.59 -5.18
N VAL A 279 -8.59 -6.54 -5.99
CA VAL A 279 -9.05 -5.18 -5.68
C VAL A 279 -10.58 -5.12 -5.70
N GLY A 280 -11.20 -5.69 -6.74
CA GLY A 280 -12.66 -5.78 -6.83
C GLY A 280 -13.27 -6.60 -5.70
N LEU A 281 -12.64 -7.72 -5.33
CA LEU A 281 -13.04 -8.54 -4.19
C LEU A 281 -12.91 -7.81 -2.86
N TYR A 282 -11.86 -7.03 -2.65
CA TYR A 282 -11.71 -6.18 -1.46
C TYR A 282 -12.83 -5.14 -1.40
N CYS A 283 -13.08 -4.42 -2.49
CA CYS A 283 -14.15 -3.44 -2.57
C CYS A 283 -15.52 -4.07 -2.27
N ARG A 284 -15.81 -5.23 -2.85
CA ARG A 284 -17.08 -5.94 -2.66
C ARG A 284 -17.24 -6.50 -1.25
N ASN A 285 -16.25 -7.26 -0.77
CA ASN A 285 -16.41 -8.09 0.43
C ASN A 285 -16.06 -7.34 1.72
N VAL A 286 -15.18 -6.33 1.66
CA VAL A 286 -14.71 -5.59 2.84
C VAL A 286 -15.31 -4.18 2.88
N LEU A 287 -15.40 -3.50 1.74
CA LEU A 287 -15.96 -2.15 1.66
C LEU A 287 -17.46 -2.11 1.30
N GLU A 288 -18.07 -3.29 1.13
CA GLU A 288 -19.48 -3.47 0.78
C GLU A 288 -19.91 -2.64 -0.45
N ARG A 289 -19.01 -2.51 -1.43
CA ARG A 289 -19.23 -1.73 -2.64
C ARG A 289 -18.60 -2.41 -3.86
N GLU A 290 -19.45 -2.88 -4.74
CA GLU A 290 -19.03 -3.52 -5.99
C GLU A 290 -18.42 -2.49 -6.97
N LEU A 291 -17.44 -2.95 -7.77
CA LEU A 291 -16.89 -2.18 -8.88
C LEU A 291 -17.71 -2.49 -10.15
N ASP A 292 -18.72 -1.66 -10.42
CA ASP A 292 -19.71 -1.87 -11.48
C ASP A 292 -19.63 -0.80 -12.59
N PHE A 293 -18.51 -0.09 -12.66
CA PHE A 293 -18.25 1.07 -13.52
C PHE A 293 -19.16 2.28 -13.26
N SER A 294 -20.02 2.26 -12.24
CA SER A 294 -20.79 3.46 -11.87
C SER A 294 -19.90 4.52 -11.21
N PRO A 295 -20.24 5.82 -11.30
CA PRO A 295 -19.57 6.86 -10.51
C PRO A 295 -19.53 6.56 -9.00
N ALA A 296 -20.58 5.91 -8.46
CA ALA A 296 -20.65 5.56 -7.03
C ALA A 296 -19.59 4.52 -6.62
N SER A 297 -19.14 3.66 -7.54
CA SER A 297 -18.06 2.69 -7.27
C SER A 297 -16.71 3.34 -7.00
N LEU A 298 -16.49 4.59 -7.45
CA LEU A 298 -15.23 5.32 -7.25
C LEU A 298 -14.94 5.57 -5.78
N ALA A 299 -15.96 5.70 -4.92
CA ALA A 299 -15.77 5.84 -3.47
C ALA A 299 -15.07 4.60 -2.86
N ALA A 300 -15.28 3.40 -3.41
CA ALA A 300 -14.58 2.20 -2.97
C ALA A 300 -13.09 2.26 -3.36
N LEU A 301 -12.80 2.72 -4.57
CA LEU A 301 -11.43 2.93 -5.02
C LEU A 301 -10.73 4.06 -4.24
N ASP A 302 -11.45 5.11 -3.86
CA ASP A 302 -10.92 6.17 -3.02
C ASP A 302 -10.46 5.64 -1.65
N ARG A 303 -11.25 4.74 -1.03
CA ARG A 303 -10.88 4.06 0.21
C ARG A 303 -9.72 3.08 0.01
N TYR A 304 -9.68 2.38 -1.12
CA TYR A 304 -8.55 1.52 -1.47
C TYR A 304 -7.25 2.32 -1.69
N VAL A 305 -7.31 3.48 -2.34
CA VAL A 305 -6.16 4.39 -2.46
C VAL A 305 -5.71 4.88 -1.09
N ALA A 306 -6.63 5.21 -0.19
CA ALA A 306 -6.30 5.63 1.18
C ALA A 306 -5.63 4.50 1.99
N LEU A 307 -5.93 3.23 1.71
CA LEU A 307 -5.23 2.07 2.28
C LEU A 307 -3.79 1.94 1.75
N LEU A 308 -3.58 2.16 0.44
CA LEU A 308 -2.25 2.05 -0.17
C LEU A 308 -1.36 3.25 0.14
N ALA A 309 -1.90 4.45 0.06
CA ALA A 309 -1.20 5.71 0.26
C ALA A 309 -1.97 6.60 1.24
N PRO A 310 -1.96 6.29 2.55
CA PRO A 310 -2.58 7.14 3.56
C PRO A 310 -2.02 8.57 3.51
N GLU A 311 -2.84 9.59 3.76
CA GLU A 311 -2.43 11.00 3.67
C GLU A 311 -1.23 11.36 4.56
N ARG A 312 -1.04 10.61 5.65
CA ARG A 312 0.05 10.80 6.61
C ARG A 312 1.31 10.00 6.27
N ALA A 313 1.25 9.09 5.29
CA ALA A 313 2.41 8.32 4.87
C ALA A 313 3.37 9.19 4.05
N PRO A 314 4.69 9.00 4.16
CA PRO A 314 5.63 9.68 3.29
C PRO A 314 5.37 9.33 1.82
N PRO A 315 5.41 10.29 0.90
CA PRO A 315 5.24 10.01 -0.51
C PRO A 315 6.42 9.21 -1.06
N ASP A 316 6.13 8.20 -1.89
CA ASP A 316 7.13 7.41 -2.61
C ASP A 316 6.81 7.40 -4.12
N PRO A 317 6.96 8.54 -4.83
CA PRO A 317 6.62 8.65 -6.25
C PRO A 317 7.44 7.71 -7.14
N SER A 318 8.60 7.25 -6.67
CA SER A 318 9.48 6.32 -7.37
C SER A 318 9.13 4.85 -7.15
N GLY A 319 8.25 4.55 -6.18
CA GLY A 319 7.89 3.20 -5.80
C GLY A 319 7.30 2.42 -6.99
N PRO A 320 7.85 1.24 -7.35
CA PRO A 320 7.27 0.41 -8.41
C PRO A 320 5.79 0.06 -8.16
N TRP A 321 5.39 -0.02 -6.89
CA TRP A 321 4.01 -0.25 -6.47
C TRP A 321 3.07 0.90 -6.85
N VAL A 322 3.55 2.16 -6.81
CA VAL A 322 2.75 3.35 -7.21
C VAL A 322 2.37 3.24 -8.67
N ARG A 323 3.34 2.94 -9.54
CA ARG A 323 3.08 2.76 -10.98
C ARG A 323 2.07 1.65 -11.23
N ARG A 324 2.25 0.49 -10.59
CA ARG A 324 1.33 -0.65 -10.75
C ARG A 324 -0.09 -0.30 -10.32
N ALA A 325 -0.25 0.28 -9.13
CA ALA A 325 -1.56 0.68 -8.61
C ALA A 325 -2.20 1.78 -9.47
N ALA A 326 -1.42 2.75 -9.94
CA ALA A 326 -1.90 3.80 -10.84
C ALA A 326 -2.45 3.23 -12.16
N LEU A 327 -1.78 2.24 -12.73
CA LEU A 327 -2.25 1.57 -13.95
C LEU A 327 -3.52 0.75 -13.69
N LEU A 328 -3.59 -0.04 -12.62
CA LEU A 328 -4.79 -0.83 -12.29
C LEU A 328 -6.03 0.06 -12.10
N LEU A 329 -5.91 1.07 -11.24
CA LEU A 329 -7.04 1.93 -10.89
C LEU A 329 -7.34 2.92 -12.03
N GLY A 330 -6.30 3.44 -12.69
CA GLY A 330 -6.44 4.32 -13.84
C GLY A 330 -7.08 3.62 -15.03
N ALA A 331 -6.82 2.33 -15.23
CA ALA A 331 -7.52 1.51 -16.23
C ALA A 331 -9.02 1.42 -15.97
N TYR A 332 -9.41 1.17 -14.72
CA TYR A 332 -10.83 1.13 -14.34
C TYR A 332 -11.50 2.50 -14.53
N VAL A 333 -10.85 3.58 -14.10
CA VAL A 333 -11.37 4.94 -14.32
C VAL A 333 -11.45 5.25 -15.82
N ALA A 334 -10.50 4.79 -16.64
CA ALA A 334 -10.54 4.96 -18.08
C ALA A 334 -11.76 4.26 -18.70
N GLU A 335 -12.01 3.01 -18.34
CA GLU A 335 -13.19 2.25 -18.76
C GLU A 335 -14.49 2.93 -18.33
N LEU A 336 -14.56 3.41 -17.07
CA LEU A 336 -15.69 4.19 -16.59
C LEU A 336 -15.94 5.43 -17.46
N LEU A 337 -14.90 6.20 -17.78
CA LEU A 337 -15.02 7.40 -18.62
C LEU A 337 -15.46 7.07 -20.05
N VAL A 338 -14.95 5.98 -20.62
CA VAL A 338 -15.38 5.48 -21.94
C VAL A 338 -16.87 5.12 -21.91
N HIS A 339 -17.32 4.38 -20.90
CA HIS A 339 -18.70 3.92 -20.77
C HIS A 339 -19.69 5.05 -20.44
N HIS A 340 -19.36 5.91 -19.47
CA HIS A 340 -20.29 6.91 -18.94
C HIS A 340 -20.22 8.26 -19.65
N LEU A 341 -19.03 8.71 -20.03
CA LEU A 341 -18.84 10.02 -20.67
C LEU A 341 -18.59 9.91 -22.18
N GLY A 342 -18.54 8.70 -22.72
CA GLY A 342 -18.29 8.47 -24.15
C GLY A 342 -16.90 8.92 -24.58
N ALA A 343 -15.93 8.84 -23.67
CA ALA A 343 -14.54 9.19 -23.91
C ALA A 343 -13.93 8.30 -25.01
N ARG A 344 -12.96 8.84 -25.76
CA ARG A 344 -12.21 8.11 -26.79
C ARG A 344 -10.73 8.10 -26.45
N VAL A 345 -10.08 6.96 -26.70
CA VAL A 345 -8.64 6.84 -26.53
C VAL A 345 -7.93 7.76 -27.53
N ARG A 346 -7.02 8.60 -27.03
CA ARG A 346 -6.05 9.28 -27.88
C ARG A 346 -4.86 8.37 -28.10
N THR A 347 -4.61 8.04 -29.36
CA THR A 347 -3.45 7.24 -29.74
C THR A 347 -2.19 8.03 -29.50
N VAL A 348 -1.36 7.58 -28.55
CA VAL A 348 -0.01 8.08 -28.35
C VAL A 348 0.94 7.04 -28.93
N THR A 349 1.94 7.49 -29.71
CA THR A 349 2.89 6.62 -30.41
C THR A 349 3.78 5.83 -29.47
N ARG A 350 4.01 6.32 -28.24
CA ARG A 350 4.76 5.62 -27.18
C ARG A 350 4.27 6.04 -25.81
N ALA A 351 4.03 5.06 -24.93
CA ALA A 351 3.79 5.32 -23.53
C ALA A 351 5.13 5.35 -22.77
N ASP A 352 5.52 6.54 -22.34
CA ASP A 352 6.75 6.81 -21.56
C ASP A 352 6.44 7.22 -20.10
N GLY A 353 5.18 7.50 -19.79
CA GLY A 353 4.73 7.93 -18.48
C GLY A 353 3.22 7.78 -18.28
N PRO A 354 2.72 8.09 -17.08
CA PRO A 354 1.29 8.01 -16.80
C PRO A 354 0.45 9.02 -17.61
N GLU A 355 1.07 10.08 -18.13
CA GLU A 355 0.45 11.09 -19.00
C GLU A 355 0.21 10.58 -20.43
N ALA A 356 0.78 9.43 -20.82
CA ALA A 356 0.53 8.83 -22.13
C ALA A 356 -0.89 8.24 -22.25
N TYR A 357 -1.56 8.00 -21.11
CA TYR A 357 -2.91 7.45 -21.07
C TYR A 357 -3.95 8.56 -21.09
N GLN A 358 -4.06 9.22 -22.24
CA GLN A 358 -5.03 10.30 -22.50
C GLN A 358 -6.33 9.80 -23.15
N LEU A 359 -7.45 10.28 -22.64
CA LEU A 359 -8.76 10.15 -23.26
C LEU A 359 -9.27 11.52 -23.69
N GLU A 360 -9.99 11.59 -24.80
CA GLU A 360 -10.70 12.78 -25.27
C GLU A 360 -12.20 12.61 -25.00
N LEU A 361 -12.78 13.53 -24.23
CA LEU A 361 -14.21 13.61 -23.99
C LEU A 361 -14.94 14.26 -25.17
N ARG A 362 -16.28 14.18 -25.19
CA ARG A 362 -17.11 14.68 -26.30
C ARG A 362 -17.02 16.21 -26.50
N ASP A 363 -16.70 16.93 -25.45
CA ASP A 363 -16.49 18.39 -25.44
C ASP A 363 -15.06 18.79 -25.83
N GLY A 364 -14.21 17.81 -26.18
CA GLY A 364 -12.79 18.02 -26.48
C GLY A 364 -11.88 18.07 -25.24
N THR A 365 -12.43 17.92 -24.03
CA THR A 365 -11.64 17.92 -22.79
C THR A 365 -10.75 16.68 -22.73
N THR A 366 -9.46 16.87 -22.42
CA THR A 366 -8.51 15.77 -22.19
C THR A 366 -8.61 15.24 -20.76
N ALA A 367 -8.88 13.95 -20.61
CA ALA A 367 -8.82 13.22 -19.35
C ALA A 367 -7.53 12.37 -19.28
N LEU A 368 -6.94 12.27 -18.08
CA LEU A 368 -5.67 11.62 -17.80
C LEU A 368 -5.82 10.65 -16.60
N PRO A 369 -6.64 9.60 -16.70
CA PRO A 369 -7.02 8.78 -15.56
C PRO A 369 -5.82 8.16 -14.83
N VAL A 370 -4.82 7.64 -15.56
CA VAL A 370 -3.61 7.04 -14.94
C VAL A 370 -2.76 8.10 -14.24
N ALA A 371 -2.49 9.25 -14.88
CA ALA A 371 -1.75 10.35 -14.25
C ALA A 371 -2.43 10.89 -12.99
N ARG A 372 -3.76 10.92 -12.97
CA ARG A 372 -4.53 11.39 -11.81
C ARG A 372 -4.43 10.46 -10.62
N VAL A 373 -4.51 9.14 -10.85
CA VAL A 373 -4.27 8.17 -9.78
C VAL A 373 -2.81 8.23 -9.33
N PHE A 374 -1.88 8.29 -10.28
CA PHE A 374 -0.43 8.35 -9.99
C PHE A 374 -0.11 9.53 -9.08
N ASP A 375 -0.55 10.74 -9.44
CA ASP A 375 -0.32 11.96 -8.64
C ASP A 375 -0.89 11.84 -7.24
N ARG A 376 -2.02 11.15 -7.07
CA ARG A 376 -2.62 10.95 -5.75
C ARG A 376 -1.82 9.96 -4.91
N LEU A 377 -1.47 8.80 -5.46
CA LEU A 377 -0.64 7.80 -4.77
C LEU A 377 0.75 8.35 -4.44
N ALA A 378 1.27 9.24 -5.29
CA ALA A 378 2.54 9.95 -5.10
C ALA A 378 2.45 11.12 -4.10
N GLY A 379 1.27 11.40 -3.50
CA GLY A 379 1.07 12.50 -2.56
C GLY A 379 1.13 13.90 -3.19
N ARG A 380 1.11 14.02 -4.52
CA ARG A 380 1.15 15.30 -5.25
C ARG A 380 -0.21 15.98 -5.33
N ARG A 381 -1.30 15.21 -5.19
CA ARG A 381 -2.68 15.71 -5.21
C ARG A 381 -3.54 14.97 -4.19
N ILE A 382 -4.46 15.69 -3.54
CA ILE A 382 -5.44 15.13 -2.58
C ILE A 382 -6.83 14.92 -3.17
N THR A 383 -7.04 15.31 -4.44
CA THR A 383 -8.32 15.16 -5.13
C THR A 383 -8.74 13.69 -5.20
N THR A 384 -9.98 13.40 -4.82
CA THR A 384 -10.54 12.04 -4.93
C THR A 384 -10.82 11.67 -6.40
N LEU A 385 -10.91 10.37 -6.70
CA LEU A 385 -11.29 9.91 -8.04
C LEU A 385 -12.74 10.30 -8.34
N THR A 386 -13.60 10.29 -7.32
CA THR A 386 -14.96 10.81 -7.39
C THR A 386 -14.97 12.27 -7.84
N ASP A 387 -14.24 13.16 -7.15
CA ASP A 387 -14.17 14.59 -7.51
C ASP A 387 -13.55 14.83 -8.89
N TYR A 388 -12.61 13.98 -9.29
CA TYR A 388 -11.99 14.05 -10.61
C TYR A 388 -13.01 13.76 -11.71
N VAL A 389 -13.77 12.68 -11.59
CA VAL A 389 -14.78 12.28 -12.58
C VAL A 389 -15.97 13.23 -12.58
N THR A 390 -16.43 13.70 -11.41
CA THR A 390 -17.51 14.68 -11.32
C THR A 390 -17.17 15.98 -12.04
N ARG A 391 -15.95 16.50 -11.86
CA ARG A 391 -15.51 17.72 -12.56
C ARG A 391 -15.47 17.56 -14.08
N LEU A 392 -15.03 16.39 -14.56
CA LEU A 392 -15.07 16.07 -15.99
C LEU A 392 -16.50 16.02 -16.53
N ALA A 393 -17.43 15.40 -15.78
CA ALA A 393 -18.83 15.33 -16.17
C ALA A 393 -19.51 16.70 -16.22
N GLU A 394 -19.12 17.62 -15.33
CA GLU A 394 -19.62 19.00 -15.29
C GLU A 394 -19.00 19.93 -16.35
N GLY A 395 -18.04 19.45 -17.17
CA GLY A 395 -17.30 20.29 -18.12
C GLY A 395 -16.46 21.38 -17.45
N ARG A 396 -16.14 21.23 -16.16
CA ARG A 396 -15.32 22.19 -15.43
C ARG A 396 -13.86 21.95 -15.77
N ALA A 397 -13.18 23.00 -16.22
CA ALA A 397 -11.75 22.95 -16.52
C ALA A 397 -10.98 22.35 -15.34
N LEU A 398 -10.35 21.20 -15.57
CA LEU A 398 -9.37 20.66 -14.64
C LEU A 398 -8.20 21.64 -14.64
N SER A 399 -7.99 22.36 -13.53
CA SER A 399 -6.80 23.19 -13.32
C SER A 399 -5.58 22.48 -13.91
N SER A 400 -4.99 23.16 -14.90
CA SER A 400 -4.11 22.59 -15.91
C SER A 400 -3.02 21.75 -15.27
N TYR A 401 -2.72 20.59 -15.89
CA TYR A 401 -1.37 20.07 -15.75
C TYR A 401 -0.44 21.12 -16.36
N PRO A 402 0.63 21.56 -15.66
CA PRO A 402 1.72 22.21 -16.39
C PRO A 402 2.13 21.24 -17.49
N ALA A 403 2.13 21.71 -18.73
CA ALA A 403 2.65 20.93 -19.84
C ALA A 403 4.06 20.47 -19.44
N PRO A 404 4.44 19.20 -19.68
CA PRO A 404 5.83 18.78 -19.50
C PRO A 404 6.69 19.69 -20.38
N GLY A 405 7.52 20.51 -19.72
CA GLY A 405 8.50 21.39 -20.35
C GLY A 405 9.77 20.66 -20.72
#